data_AF-A0A4Q3T9L7-F1
#
_entry.id   AF-A0A4Q3T9L7-F1
#
_cell.length_a   1.000
_cell.length_b   1.000
_cell.length_c   1.000
_cell.angle_alpha   90.00
_cell.angle_beta   90.00
_cell.angle_gamma   90.00
#
_symmetry.space_group_name_H-M   'P 1'
#
loop_
_entity.id
_entity.type
_entity.pdbx_description
1 polymer ?
#
loop_
_entity_poly.entity_id
_entity_poly.type
_entity_poly.pdbx_seq_one_letter_code
_entity_poly.pdbx_strand_id
1 'polypeptide(L)'
;MGNLDLTFLNWDLISKFVIKGFWFSVELTIIATIGGVLLGTVLALMRLSGKKFLVIPATIYVNGLRSVPLVMVILWFFLLVPLLIGRPVGAELSAIITFIVFEAAYFSEIMRAGIQSIPRGQV
;
A
#
# COMPACT_ATOMS: atom_id res chain seq x y z
N MET A 1 -27.00 4.41 -33.87
CA MET A 1 -26.11 4.02 -32.76
C MET A 1 -24.71 4.44 -33.14
N GLY A 2 -24.06 5.33 -32.38
CA GLY A 2 -22.60 5.56 -32.52
C GLY A 2 -22.09 6.99 -32.79
N ASN A 3 -22.50 7.99 -32.01
CA ASN A 3 -21.71 9.22 -31.90
C ASN A 3 -21.20 9.34 -30.46
N LEU A 4 -20.08 8.68 -30.17
CA LEU A 4 -19.29 8.98 -28.99
C LEU A 4 -18.66 10.36 -29.22
N ASP A 5 -19.04 11.34 -28.42
CA ASP A 5 -18.45 12.67 -28.46
C ASP A 5 -17.08 12.65 -27.76
N LEU A 6 -16.01 12.74 -28.55
CA LEU A 6 -14.63 12.74 -28.07
C LEU A 6 -14.02 14.15 -28.00
N THR A 7 -14.82 15.20 -28.16
CA THR A 7 -14.33 16.60 -28.10
C THR A 7 -13.74 16.99 -26.75
N PHE A 8 -14.06 16.24 -25.68
CA PHE A 8 -13.43 16.39 -24.37
C PHE A 8 -11.95 15.96 -24.34
N LEU A 9 -11.50 15.08 -25.24
CA LEU A 9 -10.10 14.62 -25.34
C LEU A 9 -9.25 15.65 -26.09
N ASN A 10 -9.05 16.80 -25.46
CA ASN A 10 -8.16 17.83 -25.99
C ASN A 10 -6.78 17.80 -25.32
N TRP A 11 -5.83 18.51 -25.93
CA TRP A 11 -4.44 18.55 -25.46
C TRP A 11 -4.30 19.18 -24.07
N ASP A 12 -5.20 20.10 -23.70
CA ASP A 12 -5.22 20.72 -22.38
C ASP A 12 -5.57 19.70 -21.28
N LEU A 13 -6.58 18.86 -21.53
CA LEU A 13 -6.98 17.78 -20.62
C LEU A 13 -5.85 16.75 -20.47
N ILE A 14 -5.27 16.32 -21.59
CA ILE A 14 -4.18 15.34 -21.57
C ILE A 14 -2.98 15.86 -20.79
N SER A 15 -2.53 17.09 -21.08
CA SER A 15 -1.36 17.67 -20.44
C SER A 15 -1.57 17.97 -18.95
N LYS A 16 -2.73 18.50 -18.56
CA LYS A 16 -2.98 18.91 -17.17
C LYS A 16 -3.41 17.78 -16.25
N PHE A 17 -4.18 16.81 -16.74
CA PHE A 17 -4.77 15.76 -15.90
C PHE A 17 -4.12 14.40 -16.15
N VAL A 18 -4.02 13.96 -17.40
CA VAL A 18 -3.52 12.60 -17.71
C VAL A 18 -2.03 12.50 -17.40
N ILE A 19 -1.21 13.42 -17.89
CA ILE A 19 0.24 13.41 -17.64
C ILE A 19 0.53 13.63 -16.15
N LYS A 20 -0.18 14.54 -15.50
CA LYS A 20 -0.03 14.79 -14.06
C LYS A 20 -0.41 13.56 -13.23
N GLY A 21 -1.54 12.92 -13.56
CA GLY A 21 -1.98 11.70 -12.90
C GLY A 21 -1.04 10.52 -13.13
N PHE A 22 -0.46 10.42 -14.33
CA PHE A 22 0.58 9.44 -14.65
C PHE A 22 1.81 9.64 -13.76
N TRP A 23 2.33 10.85 -13.66
CA TRP A 23 3.48 11.14 -12.80
C TRP A 23 3.19 10.86 -11.33
N PHE A 24 2.02 11.26 -10.85
CA PHE A 24 1.58 10.93 -9.50
C PHE A 24 1.52 9.40 -9.27
N SER A 25 1.05 8.63 -10.26
CA SER A 25 0.99 7.17 -10.16
C SER A 25 2.39 6.54 -10.06
N VAL A 26 3.35 7.05 -10.84
CA VAL A 26 4.75 6.62 -10.79
C VAL A 26 5.37 6.94 -9.42
N GLU A 27 5.21 8.18 -8.96
CA GLU A 27 5.70 8.62 -7.65
C GLU A 27 5.10 7.78 -6.51
N LEU A 28 3.77 7.62 -6.50
CA LEU A 28 3.07 6.80 -5.52
C LEU A 28 3.59 5.36 -5.53
N THR A 29 3.78 4.77 -6.71
CA THR A 29 4.29 3.39 -6.83
C THR A 29 5.69 3.27 -6.22
N ILE A 30 6.59 4.21 -6.52
CA ILE A 30 7.97 4.19 -5.99
C ILE A 30 7.95 4.33 -4.46
N ILE A 31 7.23 5.33 -3.93
CA ILE A 31 7.18 5.59 -2.49
C ILE A 31 6.50 4.43 -1.75
N ALA A 32 5.36 3.94 -2.27
CA ALA A 32 4.63 2.82 -1.70
C ALA A 32 5.46 1.53 -1.69
N THR A 33 6.14 1.22 -2.80
CA THR A 33 7.00 0.04 -2.89
C THR A 33 8.14 0.11 -1.88
N ILE A 34 8.84 1.23 -1.80
CA ILE A 34 9.96 1.39 -0.86
C ILE A 34 9.45 1.27 0.58
N GLY A 35 8.42 2.03 0.96
CA GLY A 35 7.85 1.99 2.30
C GLY A 35 7.28 0.62 2.66
N GLY A 36 6.57 0.00 1.72
CA GLY A 36 5.96 -1.32 1.85
C GLY A 36 7.00 -2.42 2.01
N VAL A 37 8.09 -2.40 1.24
CA VAL A 37 9.21 -3.35 1.37
C VAL A 37 9.90 -3.19 2.72
N LEU A 38 10.19 -1.96 3.15
CA LEU A 38 10.83 -1.71 4.45
C LEU A 38 9.97 -2.21 5.61
N LEU A 39 8.70 -1.79 5.66
CA LEU A 39 7.76 -2.20 6.70
C LEU A 39 7.46 -3.71 6.63
N GLY A 40 7.26 -4.24 5.42
CA GLY A 40 7.01 -5.66 5.19
C GLY A 40 8.19 -6.53 5.65
N THR A 41 9.42 -6.09 5.42
CA THR A 41 10.62 -6.77 5.91
C THR A 41 10.65 -6.81 7.44
N VAL A 42 10.38 -5.69 8.11
CA VAL A 42 10.29 -5.64 9.58
C VAL A 42 9.22 -6.62 10.09
N LEU A 43 8.03 -6.61 9.49
CA LEU A 43 6.94 -7.52 9.86
C LEU A 43 7.30 -9.00 9.62
N ALA A 44 8.01 -9.30 8.53
CA ALA A 44 8.49 -10.65 8.25
C ALA A 44 9.47 -11.13 9.32
N LEU A 45 10.44 -10.29 9.69
CA LEU A 45 11.42 -10.58 10.74
C LEU A 45 10.73 -10.76 12.10
N MET A 46 9.74 -9.92 12.43
CA MET A 46 8.94 -10.08 13.65
C MET A 46 8.26 -11.46 13.70
N ARG A 47 7.68 -11.92 12.58
CA ARG A 47 7.00 -13.23 12.47
C ARG A 47 7.96 -14.41 12.48
N LEU A 48 9.20 -14.22 12.02
CA LEU A 48 10.26 -15.24 12.06
C LEU A 48 11.04 -15.27 13.39
N SER A 49 10.90 -14.25 14.24
CA SER A 49 11.73 -14.07 15.44
C SER A 49 11.54 -15.13 16.54
N GLY A 50 10.46 -15.92 16.51
CA GLY A 50 10.08 -16.86 17.58
C GLY A 50 9.57 -16.19 18.87
N LYS A 51 9.70 -14.87 19.03
CA LYS A 51 9.24 -14.14 20.22
C LYS A 51 7.75 -13.84 20.11
N LYS A 52 6.93 -14.49 20.96
CA LYS A 52 5.45 -14.37 20.92
C LYS A 52 4.94 -12.92 20.87
N PHE A 53 5.55 -12.01 21.64
CA PHE A 53 5.13 -10.60 21.68
C PHE A 53 5.39 -9.83 20.37
N LEU A 54 6.30 -10.31 19.50
CA LEU A 54 6.51 -9.77 18.15
C LEU A 54 5.66 -10.49 17.11
N VAL A 55 5.59 -11.82 17.22
CA VAL A 55 4.88 -12.67 16.24
C VAL A 55 3.39 -12.37 16.24
N ILE A 56 2.75 -12.25 17.41
CA ILE A 56 1.30 -12.05 17.53
C ILE A 56 0.84 -10.76 16.84
N PRO A 57 1.33 -9.55 17.20
CA PRO A 57 0.86 -8.31 16.57
C PRO A 57 1.17 -8.27 15.07
N ALA A 58 2.35 -8.74 14.63
CA ALA A 58 2.68 -8.79 13.21
C ALA A 58 1.77 -9.75 12.44
N THR A 59 1.38 -10.87 13.04
CA THR A 59 0.45 -11.84 12.41
C THR A 59 -0.95 -11.25 12.31
N ILE A 60 -1.45 -10.59 13.36
CA ILE A 60 -2.75 -9.91 13.34
C ILE A 60 -2.77 -8.83 12.25
N TYR A 61 -1.73 -7.98 12.19
CA TYR A 61 -1.60 -6.96 11.17
C TYR A 61 -1.64 -7.56 9.76
N VAL A 62 -0.77 -8.54 9.47
CA VAL A 62 -0.64 -9.10 8.12
C VAL A 62 -1.91 -9.82 7.69
N ASN A 63 -2.47 -10.67 8.55
CA ASN A 63 -3.70 -11.40 8.22
C ASN A 63 -4.89 -10.45 8.10
N GLY A 64 -4.98 -9.44 8.97
CA GLY A 64 -6.04 -8.44 8.95
C GLY A 64 -6.03 -7.65 7.65
N LEU A 65 -4.91 -7.04 7.27
CA LEU A 65 -4.85 -6.21 6.06
C LEU A 65 -5.03 -7.02 4.78
N ARG A 66 -4.51 -8.26 4.71
CA ARG A 66 -4.72 -9.13 3.55
C ARG A 66 -6.17 -9.63 3.40
N SER A 67 -6.98 -9.51 4.46
CA SER A 67 -8.39 -9.91 4.45
C SER A 67 -9.34 -8.76 4.09
N VAL A 68 -8.84 -7.53 4.01
CA VAL A 68 -9.62 -6.32 3.76
C VAL A 68 -9.39 -5.84 2.33
N PRO A 69 -10.41 -5.40 1.58
CA PRO A 69 -10.19 -4.78 0.27
C PRO A 69 -9.38 -3.49 0.40
N LEU A 70 -8.41 -3.26 -0.50
CA LEU A 70 -7.59 -2.03 -0.52
C LEU A 70 -8.45 -0.75 -0.46
N VAL A 71 -9.57 -0.73 -1.19
CA VAL A 71 -10.51 0.40 -1.19
C VAL A 71 -11.00 0.73 0.22
N MET A 72 -11.30 -0.27 1.05
CA MET A 72 -11.74 -0.02 2.44
C MET A 72 -10.65 0.63 3.26
N VAL A 73 -9.40 0.20 3.08
CA VAL A 73 -8.25 0.81 3.78
C VAL A 73 -8.05 2.25 3.32
N ILE A 74 -8.23 2.55 2.03
CA ILE A 74 -8.15 3.93 1.50
C ILE A 74 -9.22 4.80 2.17
N LEU A 75 -10.44 4.28 2.30
CA LEU A 75 -11.53 4.99 2.97
C LEU A 75 -11.26 5.22 4.45
N TRP A 76 -10.52 4.35 5.14
CA TRP A 76 -10.12 4.61 6.52
C TRP A 76 -9.23 5.85 6.62
N PHE A 77 -8.18 5.94 5.80
CA PHE A 77 -7.27 7.09 5.85
C PHE A 77 -7.86 8.37 5.25
N PHE A 78 -8.72 8.23 4.24
CA PHE A 78 -9.34 9.38 3.57
C PHE A 78 -10.57 9.93 4.29
N LEU A 79 -11.34 9.09 4.99
CA LEU A 79 -12.57 9.49 5.69
C LEU A 79 -12.44 9.35 7.21
N LEU A 80 -12.15 8.15 7.72
CA LEU A 80 -12.22 7.88 9.16
C LEU A 80 -11.12 8.60 9.96
N VAL A 81 -9.87 8.59 9.48
CA VAL A 81 -8.76 9.26 10.16
C VAL A 81 -9.02 10.76 10.29
N PRO A 82 -9.40 11.51 9.22
CA PRO A 82 -9.81 12.91 9.35
C PRO A 82 -10.91 13.16 10.37
N LEU A 83 -11.90 12.27 10.48
CA LEU A 83 -12.97 12.38 11.48
C LEU A 83 -12.42 12.24 12.91
N LEU A 84 -11.43 11.37 13.12
CA LEU A 84 -10.81 11.17 14.43
C LEU A 84 -9.87 12.31 14.83
N ILE A 85 -9.12 12.87 13.88
CA ILE A 85 -8.13 13.93 14.16
C ILE A 85 -8.69 15.35 13.99
N GLY A 86 -9.93 15.50 13.51
CA GLY A 86 -10.62 16.77 13.32
C GLY A 86 -10.07 17.65 12.18
N ARG A 87 -9.25 17.10 11.28
CA ARG A 87 -8.66 17.83 10.15
C ARG A 87 -8.41 16.94 8.93
N PRO A 88 -8.44 17.47 7.71
CA PRO A 88 -8.16 16.68 6.51
C PRO A 88 -6.69 16.22 6.49
N VAL A 89 -6.47 14.96 6.14
CA VAL A 89 -5.13 14.39 5.91
C VAL A 89 -4.60 14.77 4.51
N GLY A 90 -5.50 14.98 3.55
CA GLY A 90 -5.18 15.21 2.14
C GLY A 90 -5.21 13.90 1.35
N ALA A 91 -5.71 13.96 0.10
CA ALA A 91 -5.91 12.78 -0.74
C ALA A 91 -4.61 12.04 -1.06
N GLU A 92 -3.57 12.79 -1.40
CA GLU A 92 -2.24 12.28 -1.73
C GLU A 92 -1.60 11.55 -0.55
N LEU A 93 -1.54 12.19 0.62
CA LEU A 93 -0.98 11.56 1.82
C LEU A 93 -1.80 10.34 2.26
N SER A 94 -3.12 10.40 2.13
CA SER A 94 -4.00 9.26 2.42
C SER A 94 -3.70 8.07 1.51
N ALA A 95 -3.48 8.32 0.20
CA ALA A 95 -3.08 7.29 -0.75
C ALA A 95 -1.71 6.72 -0.41
N ILE A 96 -0.69 7.57 -0.19
CA ILE A 96 0.67 7.14 0.15
C ILE A 96 0.67 6.23 1.38
N ILE A 97 0.06 6.68 2.48
CA ILE A 97 -0.02 5.89 3.72
C ILE A 97 -0.77 4.59 3.47
N THR A 98 -1.91 4.64 2.80
CA THR A 98 -2.71 3.43 2.54
C THR A 98 -1.92 2.39 1.78
N PHE A 99 -1.30 2.75 0.66
CA PHE A 99 -0.57 1.81 -0.18
C PHE A 99 0.64 1.23 0.58
N ILE A 100 1.41 2.05 1.31
CA ILE A 100 2.52 1.54 2.15
C ILE A 100 2.03 0.49 3.14
N VAL A 101 0.99 0.82 3.92
CA VAL A 101 0.51 -0.01 5.02
C VAL A 101 -0.12 -1.30 4.46
N PHE A 102 -0.90 -1.20 3.39
CA PHE A 102 -1.53 -2.34 2.73
C PHE A 102 -0.50 -3.28 2.07
N GLU A 103 0.39 -2.75 1.24
CA GLU A 103 1.39 -3.55 0.52
C GLU A 103 2.41 -4.19 1.46
N ALA A 104 2.75 -3.54 2.59
CA ALA A 104 3.63 -4.12 3.59
C ALA A 104 3.18 -5.50 4.08
N ALA A 105 1.87 -5.77 4.13
CA ALA A 105 1.35 -7.07 4.50
C ALA A 105 1.69 -8.16 3.46
N TYR A 106 1.64 -7.82 2.17
CA TYR A 106 2.00 -8.72 1.08
C TYR A 106 3.52 -8.89 0.97
N PHE A 107 4.29 -7.78 1.06
CA PHE A 107 5.75 -7.85 1.10
C PHE A 107 6.27 -8.64 2.31
N SER A 108 5.59 -8.57 3.46
CA SER A 108 5.94 -9.41 4.61
C SER A 108 5.91 -10.90 4.29
N GLU A 109 4.94 -11.35 3.49
CA GLU A 109 4.81 -12.76 3.10
C GLU A 109 5.81 -13.15 2.02
N ILE A 110 6.07 -12.26 1.07
CA ILE A 110 7.12 -12.45 0.05
C ILE A 110 8.48 -12.61 0.74
N MET A 111 8.83 -11.71 1.66
CA MET A 111 10.10 -11.78 2.40
C MET A 111 10.18 -13.03 3.27
N ARG A 112 9.11 -13.35 4.01
CA ARG A 112 9.06 -14.55 4.85
C ARG A 112 9.21 -15.83 4.03
N ALA A 113 8.52 -15.94 2.90
CA ALA A 113 8.65 -17.07 1.97
C ALA A 113 10.03 -17.14 1.34
N GLY A 114 10.62 -15.99 0.97
CA GLY A 114 11.98 -15.90 0.47
C GLY A 114 13.00 -16.43 1.48
N ILE A 115 12.92 -16.00 2.74
CA ILE A 115 13.82 -16.49 3.80
C ILE A 115 13.61 -17.99 4.05
N GLN A 116 12.37 -18.45 4.11
CA GLN A 116 12.05 -19.87 4.34
C GLN A 116 12.39 -20.80 3.17
N SER A 117 12.61 -20.25 1.98
CA SER A 117 13.02 -21.03 0.79
C SER A 117 14.48 -21.52 0.87
N ILE A 118 15.29 -20.96 1.78
CA ILE A 118 16.69 -21.32 1.95
C ILE A 118 16.80 -22.65 2.72
N PRO A 119 17.53 -23.66 2.20
CA PRO A 119 17.75 -24.92 2.90
C PRO A 119 18.36 -24.71 4.30
N ARG A 120 17.88 -25.45 5.29
CA ARG A 120 18.31 -25.32 6.69
C ARG A 120 19.81 -25.55 6.94
N GLY A 121 20.52 -26.18 6.01
CA GLY A 121 21.98 -26.35 6.10
C GLY A 121 22.79 -25.08 5.74
N GLN A 122 22.14 -24.02 5.25
CA GLN A 122 22.77 -22.76 4.85
C GLN A 122 22.39 -21.57 5.76
N VAL A 123 21.60 -21.81 6.82
CA VAL A 123 21.06 -20.78 7.74
C VAL A 123 21.53 -21.05 9.15
#